data_AF-A0A2W7KQ88-F1
#
_entry.id   AF-A0A2W7KQ88-F1
#
_cell.length_a   1.000
_cell.length_b   1.000
_cell.length_c   1.000
_cell.angle_alpha   90.00
_cell.angle_beta   90.00
_cell.angle_gamma   90.00
#
_symmetry.space_group_name_H-M   'P 1'
#
loop_
_entity.id
_entity.type
_entity.pdbx_description
1 polymer ?
#
loop_
_entity_poly.entity_id
_entity_poly.type
_entity_poly.pdbx_seq_one_letter_code
_entity_poly.pdbx_strand_id
1 'polypeptide(L)' 'MNAFVAMVVTILIGIAVGTAADYWMLDKFIKYALMAVVITLSLRVLRGSKL' A
#
# COMPACT_ATOMS: atom_id res chain seq x y z
N MET A 1 6.95 -12.65 -11.60
CA MET A 1 7.42 -11.72 -10.55
C MET A 1 7.64 -12.52 -9.26
N ASN A 2 8.86 -12.52 -8.70
CA ASN A 2 9.14 -13.28 -7.47
C ASN A 2 8.27 -12.77 -6.32
N ALA A 3 7.67 -13.67 -5.54
CA ALA A 3 6.80 -13.32 -4.41
C ALA A 3 7.49 -12.36 -3.41
N PHE A 4 8.82 -12.48 -3.30
CA PHE A 4 9.66 -11.58 -2.53
C PHE A 4 9.59 -10.11 -3.02
N VAL A 5 9.61 -9.88 -4.33
CA VAL A 5 9.52 -8.53 -4.92
C VAL A 5 8.16 -7.92 -4.66
N ALA A 6 7.08 -8.69 -4.79
CA ALA A 6 5.73 -8.21 -4.49
C ALA A 6 5.58 -7.82 -3.01
N MET A 7 6.17 -8.61 -2.10
CA MET A 7 6.18 -8.32 -0.66
C MET A 7 6.92 -7.01 -0.35
N VAL A 8 8.15 -6.85 -0.87
CA VAL A 8 8.97 -5.65 -0.64
C VAL A 8 8.27 -4.40 -1.17
N VAL A 9 7.72 -4.46 -2.39
CA VAL A 9 6.98 -3.33 -2.99
C VAL A 9 5.75 -2.97 -2.16
N THR A 10 5.00 -3.95 -1.67
CA THR A 10 3.80 -3.71 -0.85
C THR A 10 4.16 -3.05 0.49
N ILE A 11 5.24 -3.48 1.13
CA ILE A 11 5.74 -2.87 2.38
C ILE A 11 6.17 -1.42 2.14
N LEU A 12 6.93 -1.15 1.08
CA LEU A 12 7.38 0.20 0.75
C LEU A 12 6.21 1.14 0.47
N ILE A 13 5.20 0.68 -0.25
CA ILE A 13 3.97 1.46 -0.51
C ILE A 13 3.22 1.73 0.80
N GLY A 14 3.10 0.72 1.68
CA GLY A 14 2.48 0.90 2.99
C GLY A 14 3.18 1.97 3.82
N ILE A 15 4.52 1.96 3.87
CA ILE A 15 5.31 2.97 4.58
C ILE A 15 5.10 4.36 3.95
N ALA A 16 5.23 4.49 2.63
CA ALA A 16 5.08 5.76 1.94
C ALA A 16 3.70 6.41 2.17
N VAL A 17 2.63 5.61 2.10
CA VAL A 17 1.26 6.07 2.35
C VAL A 17 1.06 6.41 3.83
N GLY A 18 1.59 5.59 4.74
CA GLY A 18 1.53 5.85 6.18
C GLY A 18 2.20 7.17 6.55
N THR A 19 3.41 7.41 6.03
CA THR A 19 4.14 8.67 6.22
C THR A 19 3.42 9.85 5.58
N ALA A 20 2.91 9.72 4.36
CA ALA A 20 2.14 10.79 3.71
C ALA A 20 0.87 11.14 4.51
N ALA A 21 0.19 10.14 5.06
CA ALA A 21 -0.99 10.37 5.89
C ALA A 21 -0.67 11.06 7.23
N ASP A 22 0.50 10.75 7.83
CA ASP A 22 0.99 11.46 9.02
C ASP A 22 1.31 12.93 8.73
N TYR A 23 1.91 13.23 7.57
CA TYR A 23 2.18 14.61 7.15
C TYR A 23 0.91 15.46 7.02
N TRP A 24 -0.22 14.83 6.69
CA TRP A 24 -1.49 15.52 6.48
C TRP A 24 -2.36 15.58 7.74
N MET A 25 -1.82 15.12 8.90
CA MET A 25 -2.55 15.04 10.17
C MET A 25 -3.93 14.39 10.02
N LEU A 26 -4.04 13.39 9.14
CA LEU A 26 -5.31 12.70 8.90
C LEU A 26 -5.75 11.97 10.16
N ASP A 27 -7.07 11.99 10.40
CA ASP A 27 -7.69 11.20 11.44
C ASP A 27 -7.26 9.74 11.36
N LYS A 28 -6.97 9.12 12.52
CA LYS A 28 -6.42 7.75 12.57
C LYS A 28 -7.26 6.78 11.74
N PHE A 29 -8.58 6.93 11.79
CA PHE A 29 -9.50 6.08 11.03
C PHE A 29 -9.33 6.23 9.51
N ILE A 30 -9.23 7.47 9.01
CA ILE A 30 -9.04 7.77 7.59
C ILE A 30 -7.67 7.27 7.12
N LYS A 31 -6.63 7.47 7.93
CA LYS A 31 -5.28 6.97 7.65
C LYS A 31 -5.25 5.46 7.41
N TYR A 32 -5.83 4.67 8.31
CA TYR A 32 -5.85 3.22 8.16
C TYR A 32 -6.72 2.75 7.01
N ALA A 33 -7.86 3.41 6.76
CA ALA A 33 -8.71 3.14 5.61
C ALA A 33 -7.95 3.39 4.29
N LEU A 34 -7.23 4.50 4.19
CA LEU A 34 -6.43 4.85 3.01
C LEU A 34 -5.30 3.83 2.78
N MET A 35 -4.56 3.47 3.85
CA MET A 35 -3.51 2.44 3.77
C MET A 35 -4.07 1.10 3.27
N ALA A 36 -5.22 0.65 3.78
CA ALA A 36 -5.85 -0.60 3.37
C ALA A 36 -6.25 -0.59 1.89
N VAL A 37 -6.83 0.51 1.40
CA VAL A 37 -7.21 0.67 -0.01
C VAL A 37 -5.98 0.63 -0.91
N VAL A 38 -4.94 1.39 -0.58
CA VAL A 38 -3.72 1.46 -1.41
C VAL A 38 -2.98 0.12 -1.43
N ILE A 39 -2.88 -0.57 -0.30
CA ILE A 39 -2.28 -1.92 -0.22
C ILE A 39 -3.09 -2.91 -1.08
N THR A 40 -4.42 -2.88 -0.99
CA THR A 40 -5.30 -3.79 -1.75
C THR A 40 -5.18 -3.56 -3.26
N LEU A 41 -5.15 -2.30 -3.70
CA LEU A 41 -4.95 -1.95 -5.11
C LEU A 41 -3.56 -2.36 -5.60
N SER A 42 -2.52 -2.11 -4.80
CA SER A 42 -1.15 -2.47 -5.12
C SER A 42 -1.01 -3.98 -5.30
N LEU A 43 -1.57 -4.76 -4.38
CA LEU A 43 -1.61 -6.22 -4.48
C LEU A 43 -2.40 -6.70 -5.70
N ARG A 44 -3.51 -6.03 -6.05
CA ARG A 44 -4.31 -6.35 -7.24
C ARG A 44 -3.53 -6.08 -8.53
N VAL A 45 -2.84 -4.96 -8.64
CA VAL A 45 -1.98 -4.62 -9.78
C VAL A 45 -0.82 -5.60 -9.90
N LEU A 46 -0.16 -5.93 -8.77
CA LEU A 46 0.95 -6.89 -8.73
C LEU A 46 0.49 -8.31 -9.10
N ARG A 47 -0.70 -8.75 -8.65
CA ARG A 47 -1.33 -10.03 -9.06
C ARG A 47 -1.79 -10.02 -10.52
N GLY A 48 -2.22 -8.87 -11.04
CA GLY A 48 -2.69 -8.68 -12.42
C GLY A 48 -1.61 -8.79 -13.49
N SER A 49 -0.33 -8.97 -13.14
CA SER A 49 0.77 -9.27 -14.07
C SER A 49 0.78 -10.71 -14.61
N LYS A 50 -0.32 -11.46 -14.43
CA LYS A 50 -0.62 -12.72 -15.13
C LYS A 50 -1.82 -12.51 -16.06
N LEU A 51 -1.60 -11.79 -17.16
CA LEU A 51 -2.39 -11.89 -18.38
C LEU A 51 -1.47 -12.42 -19.48
#